data_AF-A0A520XWI9-F1
#
_entry.id   AF-A0A520XWI9-F1
#
_cell.length_a   1.000
_cell.length_b   1.000
_cell.length_c   1.000
_cell.angle_alpha   90.00
_cell.angle_beta   90.00
_cell.angle_gamma   90.00
#
_symmetry.space_group_name_H-M   'P 1'
#
loop_
_entity.id
_entity.type
_entity.pdbx_description
1 polymer ?
#
loop_
_entity_poly.entity_id
_entity_poly.type
_entity_poly.pdbx_seq_one_letter_code
_entity_poly.pdbx_strand_id
1 'polypeptide(L)'
;MYPTAPDLTGRTEVFVLPHADPAVDPIGFDPRSDYAEQFWLPILGPSTLWMLRRLAQRFDVEPDGFALDLPELSASLGIRSKAGGRNTTFHRSIERLVTFNMGRTIDERTISVRRIMPPLHAGQVRRLSPNLQQRHADAIAQRSIDQVEDVRRSTEVATTLLRLGDSPDLVEQQLITWGIEPKTARDAVNVAWAAKARADQALSTVD
;
A
#
# COMPACT_ATOMS: atom_id res chain seq x y z
N MET A 1 11.40 -1.27 -21.85
CA MET A 1 11.51 0.19 -21.65
C MET A 1 11.48 0.41 -20.15
N TYR A 2 12.55 0.94 -19.54
CA TYR A 2 12.51 1.28 -18.11
C TYR A 2 11.48 2.40 -17.91
N PRO A 3 10.62 2.36 -16.87
CA PRO A 3 9.70 3.45 -16.62
C PRO A 3 10.52 4.71 -16.35
N THR A 4 10.45 5.67 -17.26
CA THR A 4 11.10 6.97 -17.12
C THR A 4 10.24 7.82 -16.19
N ALA A 5 10.88 8.50 -15.23
CA ALA A 5 10.17 9.47 -14.39
C ALA A 5 9.48 10.52 -15.27
N PRO A 6 8.31 11.04 -14.87
CA PRO A 6 7.62 12.02 -15.68
C PRO A 6 8.46 13.29 -15.77
N ASP A 7 8.47 13.93 -16.93
CA ASP A 7 9.07 15.26 -17.04
C ASP A 7 8.16 16.29 -16.38
N LEU A 8 8.41 16.55 -15.10
CA LEU A 8 7.68 17.54 -14.31
C LEU A 8 8.24 18.96 -14.46
N THR A 9 9.21 19.18 -15.35
CA THR A 9 9.89 20.48 -15.47
C THR A 9 8.89 21.55 -15.87
N GLY A 10 8.84 22.64 -15.09
CA GLY A 10 7.94 23.77 -15.35
C GLY A 10 6.46 23.50 -15.00
N ARG A 11 6.14 22.33 -14.42
CA ARG A 11 4.77 22.04 -13.98
C ARG A 11 4.56 22.49 -12.54
N THR A 12 3.35 22.97 -12.29
CA THR A 12 2.88 23.31 -10.94
C THR A 12 1.94 22.26 -10.37
N GLU A 13 1.38 21.38 -11.21
CA GLU A 13 0.40 20.37 -10.80
C GLU A 13 0.56 19.06 -11.58
N VAL A 14 0.24 17.95 -10.91
CA VAL A 14 0.04 16.61 -11.49
C VAL A 14 -1.14 15.92 -10.85
N PHE A 15 -1.76 14.99 -11.56
CA PHE A 15 -2.73 14.07 -10.96
C PHE A 15 -2.02 12.84 -10.40
N VAL A 16 -2.42 12.41 -9.20
CA VAL A 16 -1.84 11.26 -8.51
C VAL A 16 -2.92 10.21 -8.29
N LEU A 17 -2.72 9.03 -8.88
CA LEU A 17 -3.58 7.86 -8.72
C LEU A 17 -3.00 6.87 -7.72
N PRO A 18 -3.83 6.10 -6.99
CA PRO A 18 -3.34 4.97 -6.24
C PRO A 18 -2.78 3.91 -7.19
N HIS A 19 -1.62 3.34 -6.87
CA HIS A 19 -1.10 2.15 -7.53
C HIS A 19 -1.45 0.92 -6.71
N ALA A 20 -2.53 0.24 -7.08
CA ALA A 20 -2.87 -1.07 -6.53
C ALA A 20 -1.97 -2.15 -7.14
N ASP A 21 -1.44 -3.02 -6.30
CA ASP A 21 -0.63 -4.16 -6.72
C ASP A 21 -1.04 -5.40 -5.92
N PRO A 22 -1.93 -6.25 -6.47
CA PRO A 22 -2.47 -7.41 -5.77
C PRO A 22 -1.41 -8.42 -5.30
N ALA A 23 -0.20 -8.39 -5.86
CA ALA A 23 0.90 -9.25 -5.43
C ALA A 23 1.68 -8.66 -4.24
N VAL A 24 1.70 -7.33 -4.09
CA VAL A 24 2.46 -6.62 -3.06
C VAL A 24 1.58 -6.21 -1.89
N ASP A 25 0.39 -5.70 -2.15
CA ASP A 25 -0.49 -5.09 -1.15
C ASP A 25 -0.76 -6.02 0.05
N PRO A 26 -0.98 -7.34 -0.11
CA PRO A 26 -1.19 -8.24 1.03
C PRO A 26 0.05 -8.37 1.93
N ILE A 27 1.25 -8.38 1.34
CA ILE A 27 2.52 -8.66 2.03
C ILE A 27 3.33 -7.43 2.38
N GLY A 28 2.89 -6.25 1.94
CA GLY A 28 3.64 -5.03 2.09
C GLY A 28 3.37 -4.30 3.41
N PHE A 29 3.93 -3.10 3.47
CA PHE A 29 3.99 -2.26 4.66
C PHE A 29 3.52 -0.85 4.33
N ASP A 30 2.79 -0.23 5.25
CA ASP A 30 2.42 1.18 5.11
C ASP A 30 3.69 2.06 5.08
N PRO A 31 3.81 3.05 4.18
CA PRO A 31 4.92 4.02 4.15
C PRO A 31 5.17 4.74 5.49
N ARG A 32 4.15 4.77 6.36
CA ARG A 32 4.16 5.39 7.67
C ARG A 32 4.71 4.47 8.77
N SER A 33 4.85 3.18 8.50
CA SER A 33 5.28 2.16 9.46
C SER A 33 6.75 2.26 9.85
N ASP A 34 7.08 1.66 10.98
CA ASP A 34 8.46 1.45 11.43
C ASP A 34 9.29 0.63 10.44
N TYR A 35 8.66 -0.29 9.71
CA TYR A 35 9.35 -1.05 8.66
C TYR A 35 9.86 -0.12 7.55
N ALA A 36 9.01 0.80 7.09
CA ALA A 36 9.39 1.76 6.07
C ALA A 36 10.54 2.67 6.54
N GLU A 37 10.49 3.12 7.79
CA GLU A 37 11.56 3.92 8.38
C GLU A 37 12.88 3.14 8.55
N GLN A 38 12.84 1.91 9.04
CA GLN A 38 14.04 1.13 9.32
C GLN A 38 14.73 0.63 8.04
N PHE A 39 13.96 0.20 7.04
CA PHE A 39 14.49 -0.56 5.90
C PHE A 39 14.47 0.24 4.59
N TRP A 40 13.44 1.06 4.36
CA TRP A 40 13.33 1.82 3.12
C TRP A 40 14.01 3.19 3.19
N LEU A 41 14.14 3.81 4.36
CA LEU A 41 14.84 5.08 4.53
C LEU A 41 16.26 5.10 3.92
N PRO A 42 17.16 4.13 4.17
CA PRO A 42 18.50 4.14 3.58
C PRO A 42 18.49 3.94 2.05
N ILE A 43 17.40 3.40 1.50
CA ILE A 43 17.28 3.07 0.07
C ILE A 43 16.63 4.22 -0.71
N LEU A 44 15.51 4.76 -0.21
CA LEU A 44 14.75 5.87 -0.83
C LEU A 44 15.30 7.24 -0.46
N GLY A 45 15.95 7.36 0.69
CA GLY A 45 16.35 8.63 1.28
C GLY A 45 15.16 9.35 1.96
N PRO A 46 15.47 10.26 2.90
CA PRO A 46 14.47 10.87 3.78
C PRO A 46 13.40 11.66 3.03
N SER A 47 13.79 12.50 2.07
CA SER A 47 12.85 13.35 1.34
C SER A 47 11.83 12.53 0.53
N THR A 48 12.28 11.47 -0.12
CA THR A 48 11.42 10.58 -0.91
C THR A 48 10.48 9.78 -0.02
N LEU A 49 10.98 9.27 1.11
CA LEU A 49 10.14 8.52 2.05
C LEU A 49 9.07 9.43 2.67
N TRP A 50 9.43 10.64 3.10
CA TRP A 50 8.47 11.61 3.63
C TRP A 50 7.45 12.09 2.58
N MET A 51 7.88 12.25 1.33
CA MET A 51 6.96 12.51 0.22
C MET A 51 5.95 11.36 0.08
N LEU A 52 6.41 10.11 0.07
CA LEU A 52 5.53 8.94 -0.02
C LEU A 52 4.54 8.87 1.16
N ARG A 53 5.00 9.16 2.39
CA ARG A 53 4.15 9.24 3.60
C ARG A 53 3.02 10.25 3.46
N ARG A 54 3.29 11.43 2.89
CA ARG A 54 2.28 12.47 2.66
C ARG A 54 1.27 12.05 1.60
N LEU A 55 1.74 11.44 0.50
CA LEU A 55 0.87 10.94 -0.54
C LEU A 55 -0.04 9.82 0.00
N ALA A 56 0.51 8.90 0.80
CA ALA A 56 -0.25 7.85 1.49
C ALA A 56 -1.33 8.44 2.41
N GLN A 57 -0.98 9.41 3.25
CA GLN A 57 -1.95 10.10 4.10
C GLN A 57 -3.07 10.75 3.29
N ARG A 58 -2.74 11.33 2.13
CA ARG A 58 -3.75 12.01 1.29
C ARG A 58 -4.69 11.03 0.60
N PHE A 59 -4.22 9.81 0.30
CA PHE A 59 -5.10 8.73 -0.17
C PHE A 59 -6.08 8.23 0.89
N ASP A 60 -5.84 8.45 2.19
CA ASP A 60 -6.83 8.10 3.21
C ASP A 60 -8.08 9.01 3.11
N VAL A 61 -7.92 10.22 2.57
CA VAL A 61 -9.00 11.20 2.39
C VAL A 61 -9.57 11.15 0.97
N GLU A 62 -8.69 11.01 -0.04
CA GLU A 62 -9.02 10.98 -1.46
C GLU A 62 -8.53 9.65 -2.08
N PRO A 63 -9.24 8.52 -1.84
CA PRO A 63 -8.76 7.18 -2.19
C PRO A 63 -8.66 6.94 -3.69
N ASP A 64 -9.47 7.62 -4.50
CA ASP A 64 -9.51 7.48 -5.96
C ASP A 64 -8.43 8.32 -6.68
N GLY A 65 -7.63 9.05 -5.92
CA GLY A 65 -6.60 9.94 -6.43
C GLY A 65 -6.99 11.40 -6.41
N PHE A 66 -6.01 12.25 -6.73
CA PHE A 66 -6.11 13.67 -6.44
C PHE A 66 -5.17 14.56 -7.28
N ALA A 67 -5.53 15.84 -7.41
CA ALA A 67 -4.67 16.86 -7.99
C ALA A 67 -3.62 17.33 -6.96
N LEU A 68 -2.34 17.21 -7.30
CA LEU A 68 -1.20 17.52 -6.44
C LEU A 68 -0.49 18.79 -6.90
N ASP A 69 -0.59 19.83 -6.08
CA ASP A 69 0.21 21.06 -6.19
C ASP A 69 1.67 20.76 -5.81
N LEU A 70 2.57 20.83 -6.80
CA LEU A 70 3.99 20.54 -6.65
C LEU A 70 4.73 21.61 -5.83
N PRO A 71 4.55 22.92 -6.07
CA PRO A 71 5.08 23.97 -5.19
C PRO A 71 4.69 23.82 -3.72
N GLU A 72 3.41 23.55 -3.43
CA GLU A 72 2.91 23.41 -2.06
C GLU A 72 3.48 22.15 -1.40
N LEU A 73 3.52 21.01 -2.10
CA LEU A 73 4.18 19.81 -1.58
C LEU A 73 5.68 20.05 -1.31
N SER A 74 6.38 20.73 -2.21
CA SER A 74 7.79 21.07 -2.03
C SER A 74 8.03 21.97 -0.82
N ALA A 75 7.21 23.01 -0.67
CA ALA A 75 7.26 23.96 0.44
C ALA A 75 6.99 23.26 1.78
N SER A 76 5.95 22.44 1.82
CA SER A 76 5.50 21.75 3.01
C SER A 76 6.46 20.63 3.45
N LEU A 77 7.21 20.02 2.53
CA LEU A 77 8.32 19.10 2.81
C LEU A 77 9.63 19.81 3.23
N GLY A 78 9.69 21.14 3.16
CA GLY A 78 10.90 21.91 3.48
C GLY A 78 12.02 21.78 2.44
N ILE A 79 11.74 21.20 1.27
CA ILE A 79 12.71 20.97 0.18
C ILE A 79 12.50 21.95 -0.97
N ARG A 80 12.30 23.23 -0.63
CA ARG A 80 12.05 24.30 -1.60
C ARG A 80 13.13 24.31 -2.68
N SER A 81 12.71 24.17 -3.94
CA SER A 81 13.58 24.38 -5.07
C SER A 81 13.83 25.88 -5.23
N LYS A 82 15.11 26.31 -5.24
CA LYS A 82 15.44 27.57 -5.92
C LYS A 82 15.25 27.32 -7.41
N ALA A 83 14.17 27.87 -7.96
CA ALA A 83 13.82 27.92 -9.38
C ALA A 83 13.75 26.57 -10.11
N GLY A 84 12.57 25.92 -10.15
CA GLY A 84 12.04 25.09 -11.25
C GLY A 84 12.93 24.08 -12.00
N GLY A 85 14.12 23.77 -11.49
CA GLY A 85 15.15 23.06 -12.22
C GLY A 85 15.06 21.55 -12.03
N ARG A 86 15.42 20.81 -13.09
CA ARG A 86 15.48 19.35 -13.12
C ARG A 86 16.34 18.73 -12.00
N ASN A 87 17.33 19.47 -11.49
CA ASN A 87 18.27 18.99 -10.47
C ASN A 87 17.89 19.37 -9.02
N THR A 88 16.61 19.62 -8.75
CA THR A 88 16.15 19.95 -7.38
C THR A 88 15.94 18.69 -6.55
N THR A 89 16.04 18.80 -5.22
CA THR A 89 15.76 17.68 -4.30
C THR A 89 14.34 17.14 -4.49
N PHE A 90 13.38 18.01 -4.77
CA PHE A 90 12.01 17.63 -5.09
C PHE A 90 11.91 16.72 -6.33
N HIS A 91 12.50 17.14 -7.45
CA HIS A 91 12.54 16.33 -8.66
C HIS A 91 13.23 14.98 -8.43
N ARG A 92 14.39 14.98 -7.76
CA ARG A 92 15.07 13.73 -7.39
C ARG A 92 14.21 12.81 -6.53
N SER A 93 13.40 13.35 -5.63
CA SER A 93 12.48 12.53 -4.83
C SER A 93 11.42 11.85 -5.71
N ILE A 94 10.82 12.57 -6.67
CA ILE A 94 9.89 11.97 -7.63
C ILE A 94 10.59 10.92 -8.50
N GLU A 95 11.77 11.22 -9.03
CA GLU A 95 12.56 10.27 -9.83
C GLU A 95 12.89 9.00 -9.05
N ARG A 96 13.16 9.13 -7.75
CA ARG A 96 13.43 7.99 -6.88
C ARG A 96 12.17 7.18 -6.62
N LEU A 97 11.00 7.78 -6.48
CA LEU A 97 9.74 7.02 -6.42
C LEU A 97 9.62 6.10 -7.64
N VAL A 98 9.90 6.60 -8.84
CA VAL A 98 9.83 5.80 -10.07
C VAL A 98 10.96 4.77 -10.15
N THR A 99 12.19 5.18 -9.88
CA THR A 99 13.38 4.31 -9.90
C THR A 99 13.25 3.11 -8.97
N PHE A 100 12.67 3.32 -7.78
CA PHE A 100 12.46 2.26 -6.80
C PHE A 100 11.06 1.62 -6.90
N ASN A 101 10.32 1.86 -7.98
CA ASN A 101 8.98 1.29 -8.24
C ASN A 101 7.96 1.59 -7.13
N MET A 102 8.14 2.68 -6.38
CA MET A 102 7.10 3.26 -5.50
C MET A 102 6.09 4.09 -6.27
N GLY A 103 6.44 4.56 -7.46
CA GLY A 103 5.53 5.21 -8.38
C GLY A 103 5.80 4.81 -9.82
N ARG A 104 4.87 5.17 -10.70
CA ARG A 104 4.98 5.00 -12.15
C ARG A 104 4.38 6.21 -12.85
N THR A 105 4.98 6.56 -13.97
CA THR A 105 4.40 7.52 -14.92
C THR A 105 3.28 6.82 -15.68
N ILE A 106 2.08 7.39 -15.66
CA ILE A 106 0.95 6.90 -16.46
C ILE A 106 0.92 7.66 -17.78
N ASP A 107 0.97 8.98 -17.69
CA ASP A 107 1.06 9.89 -18.82
C ASP A 107 1.84 11.15 -18.40
N GLU A 108 1.82 12.18 -19.24
CA GLU A 108 2.52 13.44 -18.98
C GLU A 108 2.05 14.18 -17.71
N ARG A 109 0.77 14.09 -17.34
CA ARG A 109 0.12 14.79 -16.22
C ARG A 109 -0.19 13.88 -15.04
N THR A 110 -0.07 12.56 -15.21
CA THR A 110 -0.55 11.59 -14.24
C THR A 110 0.56 10.65 -13.77
N ILE A 111 0.70 10.51 -12.45
CA ILE A 111 1.51 9.48 -11.83
C ILE A 111 0.66 8.55 -10.98
N SER A 112 1.01 7.26 -10.94
CA SER A 112 0.46 6.34 -9.95
C SER A 112 1.46 6.13 -8.83
N VAL A 113 1.03 6.13 -7.57
CA VAL A 113 1.90 5.97 -6.39
C VAL A 113 1.38 4.86 -5.49
N ARG A 114 2.27 4.00 -5.02
CA ARG A 114 1.95 2.90 -4.11
C ARG A 114 1.45 3.43 -2.77
N ARG A 115 0.35 2.86 -2.31
CA ARG A 115 -0.11 3.03 -0.92
C ARG A 115 0.60 2.07 0.03
N ILE A 116 1.02 0.93 -0.48
CA ILE A 116 1.69 -0.12 0.27
C ILE A 116 3.09 -0.35 -0.31
N MET A 117 4.10 -0.27 0.55
CA MET A 117 5.49 -0.52 0.18
C MET A 117 5.76 -2.02 0.14
N PRO A 118 6.41 -2.54 -0.91
CA PRO A 118 6.83 -3.93 -0.92
C PRO A 118 7.88 -4.19 0.16
N PRO A 119 7.97 -5.44 0.65
CA PRO A 119 9.15 -5.90 1.36
C PRO A 119 10.41 -5.68 0.52
N LEU A 120 11.56 -5.45 1.18
CA LEU A 120 12.82 -5.40 0.46
C LEU A 120 13.12 -6.75 -0.19
N HIS A 121 13.50 -6.72 -1.46
CA HIS A 121 13.96 -7.93 -2.14
C HIS A 121 15.34 -8.36 -1.62
N ALA A 122 15.69 -9.63 -1.82
CA ALA A 122 16.92 -10.21 -1.29
C ALA A 122 18.20 -9.43 -1.65
N GLY A 123 18.23 -8.79 -2.83
CA GLY A 123 19.34 -7.93 -3.25
C GLY A 123 19.50 -6.65 -2.42
N GLN A 124 18.39 -6.00 -2.06
CA GLN A 124 18.38 -4.85 -1.14
C GLN A 124 18.78 -5.28 0.27
N VAL A 125 18.22 -6.40 0.76
CA VAL A 125 18.49 -6.90 2.11
C VAL A 125 19.98 -7.21 2.29
N ARG A 126 20.64 -7.83 1.31
CA ARG A 126 22.08 -8.13 1.36
C ARG A 126 22.99 -6.91 1.52
N ARG A 127 22.50 -5.70 1.18
CA ARG A 127 23.26 -4.45 1.34
C ARG A 127 23.09 -3.81 2.72
N LEU A 128 22.17 -4.33 3.55
CA LEU A 128 21.98 -3.87 4.92
C LEU A 128 23.03 -4.47 5.86
N SER A 129 23.20 -3.86 7.04
CA SER A 129 24.03 -4.43 8.10
C SER A 129 23.48 -5.78 8.58
N PRO A 130 24.31 -6.69 9.14
CA PRO A 130 23.84 -7.98 9.64
C PRO A 130 22.68 -7.86 10.65
N ASN A 131 22.72 -6.85 11.52
CA ASN A 131 21.63 -6.59 12.46
C ASN A 131 20.32 -6.22 11.75
N LEU A 132 20.36 -5.36 10.73
CA LEU A 132 19.18 -5.00 9.95
C LEU A 132 18.67 -6.16 9.08
N GLN A 133 19.56 -7.05 8.61
CA GLN A 133 19.14 -8.27 7.91
C GLN A 133 18.33 -9.18 8.82
N GLN A 134 18.78 -9.39 10.07
CA GLN A 134 18.04 -10.18 11.05
C GLN A 134 16.70 -9.53 11.40
N ARG A 135 16.70 -8.23 11.74
CA ARG A 135 15.47 -7.50 12.05
C ARG A 135 14.47 -7.50 10.89
N HIS A 136 14.96 -7.46 9.66
CA HIS A 136 14.12 -7.60 8.48
C HIS A 136 13.47 -8.99 8.43
N ALA A 137 14.24 -10.06 8.64
CA ALA A 137 13.69 -11.42 8.67
C ALA A 137 12.61 -11.57 9.76
N ASP A 138 12.85 -11.05 10.96
CA ASP A 138 11.90 -11.06 12.06
C ASP A 138 10.62 -10.29 11.70
N ALA A 139 10.76 -9.12 11.07
CA ALA A 139 9.61 -8.32 10.63
C ALA A 139 8.77 -9.02 9.55
N ILE A 140 9.39 -9.78 8.64
CA ILE A 140 8.67 -10.56 7.63
C ILE A 140 7.94 -11.75 8.26
N ALA A 141 8.58 -12.44 9.21
CA ALA A 141 7.94 -13.51 9.97
C ALA A 141 6.72 -12.97 10.74
N GLN A 142 6.88 -11.83 11.43
CA GLN A 142 5.79 -11.20 12.16
C GLN A 142 4.65 -10.77 11.22
N ARG A 143 4.95 -10.13 10.09
CA ARG A 143 3.91 -9.72 9.12
C ARG A 143 3.11 -10.90 8.58
N SER A 144 3.76 -12.06 8.42
CA SER A 144 3.09 -13.30 8.00
C SER A 144 2.11 -13.82 9.07
N ILE A 145 2.49 -13.73 10.34
CA ILE A 145 1.61 -14.07 11.48
C ILE A 145 0.42 -13.11 11.54
N ASP A 146 0.68 -11.81 11.42
CA ASP A 146 -0.37 -10.79 11.47
C ASP A 146 -1.40 -10.99 10.35
N GLN A 147 -0.96 -11.34 9.14
CA GLN A 147 -1.89 -11.64 8.03
C GLN A 147 -2.82 -12.83 8.32
N VAL A 148 -2.29 -13.90 8.90
CA VAL A 148 -3.12 -15.06 9.28
C VAL A 148 -4.17 -14.65 10.30
N GLU A 149 -3.79 -13.81 11.26
CA GLU A 149 -4.68 -13.31 12.29
C GLU A 149 -5.72 -12.31 11.73
N ASP A 150 -5.34 -11.45 10.79
CA ASP A 150 -6.25 -10.52 10.10
C ASP A 150 -7.33 -11.28 9.31
N VAL A 151 -6.94 -12.33 8.58
CA VAL A 151 -7.89 -13.23 7.88
C VAL A 151 -8.80 -13.92 8.89
N ARG A 152 -8.25 -14.44 10.01
CA ARG A 152 -9.03 -15.12 11.05
C ARG A 152 -10.10 -14.19 11.63
N ARG A 153 -9.72 -12.98 12.05
CA ARG A 153 -10.64 -11.98 12.61
C ARG A 153 -11.70 -11.54 11.60
N SER A 154 -11.31 -11.29 10.35
CA SER A 154 -12.23 -10.93 9.28
C SER A 154 -13.23 -12.07 9.00
N THR A 155 -12.79 -13.32 9.08
CA THR A 155 -13.64 -14.51 8.93
C THR A 155 -14.68 -14.61 10.04
N GLU A 156 -14.33 -14.29 11.29
CA GLU A 156 -15.26 -14.28 12.42
C GLU A 156 -16.39 -13.25 12.23
N VAL A 157 -16.03 -12.05 11.75
CA VAL A 157 -16.98 -11.00 11.42
C VAL A 157 -17.87 -11.42 10.24
N ALA A 158 -17.27 -11.92 9.15
CA ALA A 158 -18.01 -12.41 7.98
C ALA A 158 -18.99 -13.53 8.34
N THR A 159 -18.56 -14.48 9.19
CA THR A 159 -19.42 -15.57 9.68
C THR A 159 -20.64 -15.04 10.41
N THR A 160 -20.47 -13.99 11.22
CA THR A 160 -21.57 -13.36 11.95
C THR A 160 -22.56 -12.71 10.98
N LEU A 161 -22.09 -11.93 10.01
CA LEU A 161 -22.94 -11.25 9.02
C LEU A 161 -23.72 -12.25 8.13
N LEU A 162 -23.05 -13.30 7.65
CA LEU A 162 -23.70 -14.36 6.86
C LEU A 162 -24.77 -15.14 7.64
N ARG A 163 -24.59 -15.30 8.97
CA ARG A 163 -25.60 -15.92 9.84
C ARG A 163 -26.80 -15.03 10.08
N LEU A 164 -26.61 -13.71 10.05
CA LEU A 164 -27.69 -12.73 10.12
C LEU A 164 -28.50 -12.64 8.82
N GLY A 165 -28.02 -13.26 7.74
CA GLY A 165 -28.74 -13.37 6.47
C GLY A 165 -28.18 -12.48 5.35
N ASP A 166 -27.07 -11.78 5.59
CA ASP A 166 -26.42 -10.96 4.55
C ASP A 166 -25.87 -11.85 3.42
N SER A 167 -25.88 -11.33 2.19
CA SER A 167 -25.29 -12.04 1.05
C SER A 167 -23.76 -11.97 1.07
N PRO A 168 -23.04 -12.97 0.54
CA PRO A 168 -21.58 -12.95 0.47
C PRO A 168 -21.00 -11.68 -0.19
N ASP A 169 -21.61 -11.21 -1.27
CA ASP A 169 -21.17 -10.01 -1.99
C ASP A 169 -21.31 -8.75 -1.11
N LEU A 170 -22.42 -8.62 -0.36
CA LEU A 170 -22.63 -7.50 0.55
C LEU A 170 -21.61 -7.52 1.68
N VAL A 171 -21.32 -8.71 2.23
CA VAL A 171 -20.32 -8.88 3.28
C VAL A 171 -18.92 -8.51 2.79
N GLU A 172 -18.50 -8.97 1.59
CA GLU A 172 -17.19 -8.60 1.02
C GLU A 172 -17.06 -7.07 0.87
N GLN A 173 -18.08 -6.42 0.31
CA GLN A 173 -18.10 -4.96 0.16
C GLN A 173 -18.10 -4.23 1.50
N GLN A 174 -18.79 -4.76 2.51
CA GLN A 174 -18.84 -4.15 3.84
C GLN A 174 -17.48 -4.25 4.54
N LEU A 175 -16.79 -5.39 4.46
CA LEU A 175 -15.44 -5.54 4.99
C LEU A 175 -14.46 -4.58 4.32
N ILE A 176 -14.53 -4.43 2.98
CA ILE A 176 -13.73 -3.46 2.23
C ILE A 176 -14.03 -2.03 2.71
N THR A 177 -15.30 -1.71 2.93
CA THR A 177 -15.73 -0.39 3.44
C THR A 177 -15.20 -0.12 4.85
N TRP A 178 -15.06 -1.14 5.68
CA TRP A 178 -14.42 -1.04 7.01
C TRP A 178 -12.89 -1.02 6.95
N GLY A 179 -12.31 -1.00 5.76
CA GLY A 179 -10.86 -0.89 5.56
C GLY A 179 -10.11 -2.22 5.55
N ILE A 180 -10.82 -3.36 5.48
CA ILE A 180 -10.17 -4.65 5.25
C ILE A 180 -9.70 -4.72 3.80
N GLU A 181 -8.47 -5.16 3.60
CA GLU A 181 -7.88 -5.28 2.26
C GLU A 181 -8.72 -6.24 1.39
N PRO A 182 -9.00 -5.92 0.10
CA PRO A 182 -9.94 -6.68 -0.72
C PRO A 182 -9.68 -8.18 -0.82
N LYS A 183 -8.42 -8.61 -0.91
CA LYS A 183 -8.08 -10.03 -0.93
C LYS A 183 -8.40 -10.68 0.42
N THR A 184 -8.01 -10.05 1.54
CA THR A 184 -8.36 -10.51 2.90
C THR A 184 -9.87 -10.61 3.10
N ALA A 185 -10.63 -9.60 2.66
CA ALA A 185 -12.08 -9.59 2.72
C ALA A 185 -12.69 -10.76 1.95
N ARG A 186 -12.24 -10.98 0.71
CA ARG A 186 -12.67 -12.09 -0.13
C ARG A 186 -12.33 -13.45 0.46
N ASP A 187 -11.11 -13.63 0.93
CA ASP A 187 -10.64 -14.88 1.54
C ASP A 187 -11.47 -15.20 2.79
N ALA A 188 -11.74 -14.19 3.63
CA ALA A 188 -12.58 -14.33 4.82
C ALA A 188 -14.03 -14.73 4.49
N VAL A 189 -14.66 -14.07 3.51
CA VAL A 189 -16.03 -14.39 3.06
C VAL A 189 -16.10 -15.80 2.48
N ASN A 190 -15.13 -16.20 1.66
CA ASN A 190 -15.08 -17.54 1.08
C ASN A 190 -15.00 -18.63 2.15
N VAL A 191 -14.13 -18.44 3.17
CA VAL A 191 -14.01 -19.38 4.28
C VAL A 191 -15.30 -19.45 5.10
N ALA A 192 -15.88 -18.30 5.45
CA ALA A 192 -17.11 -18.22 6.23
C ALA A 192 -18.32 -18.82 5.50
N TRP A 193 -18.47 -18.54 4.20
CA TRP A 193 -19.54 -19.07 3.37
C TRP A 193 -19.47 -20.60 3.23
N ALA A 194 -18.26 -21.14 2.98
CA ALA A 194 -18.05 -22.58 2.93
C ALA A 194 -18.37 -23.25 4.28
N ALA A 195 -18.07 -22.60 5.41
CA ALA A 195 -18.42 -23.11 6.74
C ALA A 195 -19.93 -23.10 6.99
N LYS A 196 -20.63 -22.02 6.59
CA LYS A 196 -22.10 -21.92 6.67
C LYS A 196 -22.80 -23.00 5.83
N ALA A 197 -22.39 -23.18 4.58
CA ALA A 197 -22.97 -24.18 3.69
C ALA A 197 -22.86 -25.60 4.26
N ARG A 198 -21.72 -25.95 4.88
CA ARG A 198 -21.54 -27.24 5.57
C ARG A 198 -22.46 -27.39 6.78
N ALA A 199 -22.65 -26.32 7.56
CA ALA A 199 -23.55 -26.35 8.71
C ALA A 199 -25.02 -26.54 8.29
N ASP A 200 -25.46 -25.83 7.25
CA ASP A 200 -26.82 -25.93 6.71
C ASP A 200 -27.10 -27.34 6.15
N GLN A 201 -26.11 -27.96 5.49
CA GLN A 201 -26.19 -29.36 5.03
C GLN A 201 -26.29 -30.36 6.19
N ALA A 202 -25.50 -30.17 7.26
CA ALA A 202 -25.55 -31.02 8.43
C ALA A 202 -26.91 -30.96 9.14
N LEU A 203 -27.50 -29.76 9.25
CA LEU A 203 -28.85 -29.56 9.78
C LEU A 203 -29.92 -30.28 8.94
N SER A 204 -29.78 -30.27 7.61
CA SER A 204 -30.73 -30.91 6.68
C SER A 204 -30.64 -32.44 6.61
N THR A 205 -29.60 -33.05 7.20
CA THR A 205 -29.39 -34.51 7.17
C THR A 205 -29.89 -35.21 8.45
N VAL A 206 -30.29 -34.43 9.46
CA VAL A 206 -30.76 -34.92 10.76
C VAL A 206 -32.30 -34.98 10.85
N ASP A 207 -33.00 -34.33 9.91
CA ASP A 207 -34.44 -34.44 9.67
C ASP A 207 -34.77 -35.53 8.64
#